data_AF-A0A6N6JKS7-F1
#
_entry.id   AF-A0A6N6JKS7-F1
#
_cell.length_a   1.000
_cell.length_b   1.000
_cell.length_c   1.000
_cell.angle_alpha   90.00
_cell.angle_beta   90.00
_cell.angle_gamma   90.00
#
_symmetry.space_group_name_H-M   'P 1'
#
loop_
_entity.id
_entity.type
_entity.pdbx_description
1 polymer ?
#
loop_
_entity_poly.entity_id
_entity_poly.type
_entity_poly.pdbx_seq_one_letter_code
_entity_poly.pdbx_strand_id
1 'polypeptide(L)'
;MVLTSKPKAEFLKDRLVLQRQFAVSNTLDHPDEDALQRFQAEGVQGWIDTANHVEHDHGVTTARRAITDDGQLIWAVAHPEQRFAYSSAAVDPNDAMEEARSAWFARRQIGVRWKDVAVLRLDVLLNGAHFSVTREDAYGAGLCRVGVDKRLRQAGFAQVFAFSARKVAALSLIETQLAYVLFAAHLRHIKRTHKLVRHQDPFPASSAIAGI
;
A
#
# COMPACT_ATOMS: atom_id res chain seq x y z
N MET A 1 0.57 34.99 -29.75
CA MET A 1 0.25 33.55 -29.80
C MET A 1 -0.02 33.09 -28.38
N VAL A 2 -1.29 33.03 -27.97
CA VAL A 2 -1.66 32.65 -26.59
C VAL A 2 -1.57 31.14 -26.53
N LEU A 3 -0.54 30.62 -25.85
CA LEU A 3 -0.51 29.22 -25.43
C LEU A 3 -1.61 29.07 -24.37
N THR A 4 -2.85 28.82 -24.79
CA THR A 4 -3.90 28.42 -23.87
C THR A 4 -3.47 27.08 -23.29
N SER A 5 -3.00 27.10 -22.05
CA SER A 5 -2.66 25.89 -21.32
C SER A 5 -3.87 24.95 -21.36
N LYS A 6 -3.72 23.76 -21.94
CA LYS A 6 -4.77 22.75 -21.92
C LYS A 6 -5.27 22.55 -20.48
N PRO A 7 -6.59 22.39 -20.26
CA PRO A 7 -7.12 21.98 -18.97
C PRO A 7 -6.34 20.78 -18.41
N LYS A 8 -5.97 20.83 -17.13
CA LYS A 8 -5.16 19.78 -16.49
C LYS A 8 -5.70 18.37 -16.74
N ALA A 9 -7.03 18.21 -16.79
CA ALA A 9 -7.66 16.93 -17.07
C ALA A 9 -7.36 16.40 -18.49
N GLU A 10 -7.46 17.24 -19.52
CA GLU A 10 -7.12 16.88 -20.90
C GLU A 10 -5.65 16.50 -21.02
N PHE A 11 -4.75 17.26 -20.39
CA PHE A 11 -3.33 16.93 -20.36
C PHE A 11 -3.05 15.55 -19.73
N LEU A 12 -3.74 15.19 -18.65
CA LEU A 12 -3.60 13.87 -18.02
C LEU A 12 -4.13 12.75 -18.90
N LYS A 13 -5.28 12.96 -19.56
CA LYS A 13 -5.86 12.01 -20.52
C LYS A 13 -4.92 11.78 -21.71
N ASP A 14 -4.43 12.86 -22.33
CA ASP A 14 -3.46 12.80 -23.43
C ASP A 14 -2.23 12.00 -23.04
N ARG A 15 -1.68 12.26 -21.84
CA ARG A 15 -0.50 11.54 -21.34
C ARG A 15 -0.78 10.05 -21.12
N LEU A 16 -1.96 9.69 -20.63
CA LEU A 16 -2.35 8.28 -20.45
C LEU A 16 -2.53 7.58 -21.80
N VAL A 17 -3.13 8.25 -22.79
CA VAL A 17 -3.26 7.76 -24.17
C VAL A 17 -1.89 7.54 -24.82
N LEU A 18 -0.96 8.49 -24.65
CA LEU A 18 0.41 8.34 -25.17
C LEU A 18 1.12 7.10 -24.62
N GLN A 19 0.81 6.66 -23.40
CA GLN A 19 1.36 5.42 -22.85
C GLN A 19 0.84 4.16 -23.56
N ARG A 20 -0.35 4.21 -24.19
CA ARG A 20 -0.85 3.09 -25.02
C ARG A 20 0.06 2.84 -26.23
N GLN A 21 0.56 3.91 -26.84
CA GLN A 21 1.34 3.86 -28.09
C GLN A 21 2.71 3.18 -27.94
N PHE A 22 3.24 3.07 -26.73
CA PHE A 22 4.52 2.40 -26.46
C PHE A 22 4.37 0.94 -26.00
N ALA A 23 3.15 0.46 -25.74
CA ALA A 23 2.88 -0.88 -25.22
C ALA A 23 2.33 -1.87 -26.27
N VAL A 24 1.87 -1.39 -27.44
CA VAL A 24 1.17 -2.21 -28.44
C VAL A 24 1.76 -1.94 -29.84
N SER A 25 2.41 -2.94 -30.44
CA SER A 25 2.88 -2.89 -31.85
C SER A 25 1.78 -3.24 -32.86
N ASN A 26 0.55 -3.57 -32.46
CA ASN A 26 -0.52 -3.93 -33.40
C ASN A 26 -1.89 -3.50 -32.87
N THR A 27 -2.23 -2.23 -33.10
CA THR A 27 -3.46 -1.71 -33.74
C THR A 27 -3.56 -0.21 -33.46
N LEU A 28 -3.40 0.59 -34.52
CA LEU A 28 -3.65 2.03 -34.51
C LEU A 28 -5.15 2.29 -34.65
N ASP A 29 -5.94 1.88 -33.65
CA ASP A 29 -7.30 2.38 -33.51
C ASP A 29 -7.27 3.55 -32.52
N HIS A 30 -7.81 4.68 -32.94
CA HIS A 30 -7.99 5.83 -32.07
C HIS A 30 -8.73 5.38 -30.80
N PRO A 31 -8.22 5.70 -29.61
CA PRO A 31 -8.88 5.31 -28.38
C PRO A 31 -10.24 6.00 -28.31
N ASP A 32 -11.31 5.22 -28.23
CA ASP A 32 -12.63 5.74 -27.85
C ASP A 32 -12.46 6.59 -26.57
N GLU A 33 -12.87 7.86 -26.59
CA GLU A 33 -12.81 8.71 -25.39
C GLU A 33 -13.59 8.10 -24.21
N ASP A 34 -14.60 7.27 -24.54
CA ASP A 34 -15.41 6.48 -23.61
C ASP A 34 -14.61 5.43 -22.83
N ALA A 35 -13.39 5.11 -23.27
CA ALA A 35 -12.48 4.19 -22.56
C ALA A 35 -11.73 4.85 -21.38
N LEU A 36 -11.80 6.16 -21.21
CA LEU A 36 -11.13 6.85 -20.10
C LEU A 36 -12.12 7.21 -19.00
N GLN A 37 -12.03 6.52 -17.87
CA GLN A 37 -12.97 6.68 -16.77
C GLN A 37 -12.32 7.30 -15.54
N ARG A 38 -13.11 7.99 -14.71
CA ARG A 38 -12.67 8.39 -13.38
C ARG A 38 -12.65 7.17 -12.47
N PHE A 39 -11.61 7.08 -11.64
CA PHE A 39 -11.56 6.08 -10.57
C PHE A 39 -11.16 6.72 -9.24
N GLN A 40 -11.59 6.07 -8.17
CA GLN A 40 -11.18 6.37 -6.80
C GLN A 40 -11.06 5.05 -6.03
N ALA A 41 -9.87 4.74 -5.54
CA ALA A 41 -9.60 3.54 -4.75
C ALA A 41 -8.45 3.79 -3.77
N GLU A 42 -8.60 3.34 -2.52
CA GLU A 42 -7.53 3.37 -1.51
C GLU A 42 -6.85 4.74 -1.28
N GLY A 43 -7.59 5.84 -1.43
CA GLY A 43 -7.05 7.20 -1.30
C GLY A 43 -6.31 7.71 -2.54
N VAL A 44 -6.33 6.94 -3.63
CA VAL A 44 -5.88 7.33 -4.96
C VAL A 44 -7.09 7.68 -5.81
N GLN A 45 -6.97 8.75 -6.58
CA GLN A 45 -7.98 9.21 -7.52
C GLN A 45 -7.30 9.70 -8.81
N GLY A 46 -7.98 9.51 -9.93
CA GLY A 46 -7.40 9.79 -11.23
C GLY A 46 -8.25 9.31 -12.40
N TRP A 47 -7.58 9.10 -13.53
CA TRP A 47 -8.15 8.53 -14.74
C TRP A 47 -7.59 7.14 -14.97
N ILE A 48 -8.46 6.20 -15.33
CA ILE A 48 -8.13 4.82 -15.67
C ILE A 48 -8.48 4.57 -17.12
N ASP A 49 -7.63 3.78 -17.77
CA ASP A 49 -7.80 3.29 -19.12
C ASP A 49 -8.50 1.93 -19.06
N THR A 50 -9.76 1.86 -19.47
CA THR A 50 -10.53 0.61 -19.44
C THR A 50 -10.32 -0.27 -20.67
N ALA A 51 -9.85 0.31 -21.78
CA ALA A 51 -9.59 -0.42 -23.02
C ALA A 51 -8.23 -1.14 -22.98
N ASN A 52 -7.20 -0.51 -22.40
CA ASN A 52 -5.87 -1.11 -22.30
C ASN A 52 -5.67 -1.80 -20.95
N HIS A 53 -5.69 -3.13 -20.97
CA HIS A 53 -5.57 -3.94 -19.77
C HIS A 53 -4.79 -5.22 -20.02
N VAL A 54 -4.21 -5.74 -18.95
CA VAL A 54 -3.55 -7.05 -18.91
C VAL A 54 -4.32 -7.93 -17.94
N GLU A 55 -4.62 -9.15 -18.37
CA GLU A 55 -5.30 -10.14 -17.55
C GLU A 55 -4.34 -11.25 -17.13
N HIS A 56 -4.58 -11.81 -15.94
CA HIS A 56 -3.88 -12.97 -15.42
C HIS A 56 -4.89 -13.94 -14.79
N ASP A 57 -4.54 -15.23 -14.75
CA ASP A 57 -5.36 -16.33 -14.25
C ASP A 57 -6.76 -16.37 -14.89
N HIS A 58 -6.83 -16.39 -16.23
CA HIS A 58 -8.10 -16.43 -16.99
C HIS A 58 -9.08 -15.29 -16.67
N GLY A 59 -8.57 -14.07 -16.48
CA GLY A 59 -9.39 -12.89 -16.25
C GLY A 59 -9.76 -12.64 -14.79
N VAL A 60 -9.20 -13.41 -13.84
CA VAL A 60 -9.42 -13.17 -12.41
C VAL A 60 -8.74 -11.89 -11.96
N THR A 61 -7.49 -11.64 -12.36
CA THR A 61 -6.82 -10.38 -12.00
C THR A 61 -6.61 -9.52 -13.23
N THR A 62 -7.07 -8.28 -13.18
CA THR A 62 -6.91 -7.33 -14.29
C THR A 62 -6.10 -6.13 -13.84
N ALA A 63 -5.01 -5.83 -14.55
CA ALA A 63 -4.23 -4.61 -14.38
C ALA A 63 -4.56 -3.63 -15.51
N ARG A 64 -4.94 -2.41 -15.14
CA ARG A 64 -5.26 -1.32 -16.07
C ARG A 64 -4.31 -0.15 -15.86
N ARG A 65 -3.90 0.50 -16.94
CA ARG A 65 -3.12 1.73 -16.81
C ARG A 65 -3.98 2.83 -16.25
N ALA A 66 -3.40 3.63 -15.36
CA ALA A 66 -4.06 4.78 -14.80
C ALA A 66 -3.06 5.93 -14.56
N ILE A 67 -3.60 7.14 -14.46
CA ILE A 67 -2.85 8.33 -14.07
C ILE A 67 -3.57 9.02 -12.92
N THR A 68 -2.86 9.32 -11.83
CA THR A 68 -3.42 10.03 -10.69
C THR A 68 -3.68 11.50 -11.03
N ASP A 69 -4.52 12.17 -10.24
CA ASP A 69 -4.73 13.62 -10.34
C ASP A 69 -3.45 14.46 -10.14
N ASP A 70 -2.40 13.81 -9.62
CA ASP A 70 -1.11 14.41 -9.33
C ASP A 70 -0.12 14.15 -10.49
N GLY A 71 -0.56 13.46 -11.55
CA GLY A 71 0.23 13.15 -12.74
C GLY A 71 1.14 11.94 -12.60
N GLN A 72 0.93 11.08 -11.60
CA GLN A 72 1.70 9.84 -11.45
C GLN A 72 1.04 8.72 -12.27
N LEU A 73 1.82 8.07 -13.13
CA LEU A 73 1.38 6.87 -13.84
C LEU A 73 1.46 5.66 -12.91
N ILE A 74 0.41 4.83 -12.92
CA ILE A 74 0.28 3.66 -12.07
C ILE A 74 -0.43 2.52 -12.83
N TRP A 75 -0.40 1.34 -12.23
CA TRP A 75 -1.31 0.24 -12.53
C TRP A 75 -2.41 0.17 -11.46
N ALA A 76 -3.66 0.19 -11.90
CA ALA A 76 -4.83 -0.10 -11.08
C ALA A 76 -5.20 -1.57 -11.26
N VAL A 77 -4.95 -2.38 -10.24
CA VAL A 77 -5.13 -3.83 -10.26
C VAL A 77 -6.41 -4.22 -9.54
N ALA A 78 -7.35 -4.82 -10.26
CA ALA A 78 -8.63 -5.27 -9.73
C ALA A 78 -8.66 -6.80 -9.56
N HIS A 79 -9.39 -7.26 -8.54
CA HIS A 79 -9.80 -8.65 -8.35
C HIS A 79 -11.32 -8.71 -8.52
N PRO A 80 -11.92 -9.81 -9.02
CA PRO A 80 -13.34 -9.85 -9.38
C PRO A 80 -14.22 -9.72 -8.13
N GLU A 81 -13.71 -10.24 -7.02
CA GLU A 81 -14.39 -10.21 -5.71
C GLU A 81 -14.12 -8.93 -4.92
N GLN A 82 -13.25 -8.03 -5.39
CA GLN A 82 -12.93 -6.80 -4.66
C GLN A 82 -13.31 -5.56 -5.45
N ARG A 83 -14.14 -4.73 -4.83
CA ARG A 83 -14.55 -3.42 -5.34
C ARG A 83 -13.39 -2.41 -5.46
N PHE A 84 -12.27 -2.65 -4.78
CA PHE A 84 -11.16 -1.70 -4.69
C PHE A 84 -9.96 -2.18 -5.51
N ALA A 85 -9.54 -1.35 -6.47
CA ALA A 85 -8.31 -1.58 -7.22
C ALA A 85 -7.09 -1.24 -6.37
N TYR A 86 -6.15 -2.17 -6.25
CA TYR A 86 -4.82 -1.89 -5.68
C TYR A 86 -4.05 -0.99 -6.64
N SER A 87 -3.44 0.09 -6.13
CA SER A 87 -2.66 1.04 -6.94
C SER A 87 -1.16 0.78 -6.82
N SER A 88 -0.54 0.27 -7.88
CA SER A 88 0.90 0.00 -7.94
C SER A 88 1.63 1.02 -8.82
N ALA A 89 2.82 1.44 -8.40
CA ALA A 89 3.72 2.27 -9.21
C ALA A 89 4.69 1.44 -10.07
N ALA A 90 4.55 0.11 -10.10
CA ALA A 90 5.42 -0.76 -10.88
C ALA A 90 5.39 -0.39 -12.38
N VAL A 91 6.52 -0.66 -13.04
CA VAL A 91 6.64 -0.42 -14.48
C VAL A 91 5.88 -1.50 -15.23
N ASP A 92 6.12 -2.76 -14.89
CA ASP A 92 5.49 -3.94 -15.51
C ASP A 92 4.13 -4.27 -14.86
N PRO A 93 3.10 -4.66 -15.64
CA PRO A 93 1.81 -5.07 -15.08
C PRO A 93 1.88 -6.35 -14.25
N ASN A 94 2.78 -7.30 -14.54
CA ASN A 94 2.85 -8.53 -13.75
C ASN A 94 3.40 -8.25 -12.35
N ASP A 95 4.44 -7.41 -12.24
CA ASP A 95 4.95 -6.91 -10.96
C ASP A 95 3.84 -6.22 -10.15
N ALA A 96 3.04 -5.36 -10.81
CA ALA A 96 1.90 -4.70 -10.17
C ALA A 96 0.86 -5.71 -9.63
N MET A 97 0.59 -6.78 -10.37
CA MET A 97 -0.32 -7.84 -9.92
C MET A 97 0.26 -8.65 -8.77
N GLU A 98 1.56 -8.94 -8.77
CA GLU A 98 2.24 -9.64 -7.68
C GLU A 98 2.22 -8.80 -6.39
N GLU A 99 2.47 -7.49 -6.49
CA GLU A 99 2.31 -6.55 -5.38
C GLU A 99 0.89 -6.57 -4.82
N ALA A 100 -0.12 -6.52 -5.70
CA ALA A 100 -1.53 -6.54 -5.32
C ALA A 100 -1.91 -7.86 -4.60
N ARG A 101 -1.51 -9.01 -5.16
CA ARG A 101 -1.74 -10.33 -4.55
C ARG A 101 -1.12 -10.43 -3.16
N SER A 102 0.13 -9.99 -3.02
CA SER A 102 0.84 -9.96 -1.74
C SER A 102 0.13 -9.07 -0.72
N ALA A 103 -0.34 -7.89 -1.14
CA ALA A 103 -1.08 -6.97 -0.29
C ALA A 103 -2.43 -7.54 0.17
N TRP A 104 -3.21 -8.14 -0.73
CA TRP A 104 -4.48 -8.79 -0.38
C TRP A 104 -4.27 -9.95 0.59
N PHE A 105 -3.23 -10.76 0.35
CA PHE A 105 -2.86 -11.85 1.24
C PHE A 105 -2.50 -11.33 2.64
N ALA A 106 -1.67 -10.30 2.74
CA ALA A 106 -1.32 -9.68 4.02
C ALA A 106 -2.55 -9.14 4.77
N ARG A 107 -3.45 -8.45 4.06
CA ARG A 107 -4.72 -7.98 4.64
C ARG A 107 -5.58 -9.14 5.14
N ARG A 108 -5.70 -10.22 4.36
CA ARG A 108 -6.45 -11.41 4.77
C ARG A 108 -5.86 -12.04 6.03
N GLN A 109 -4.54 -12.16 6.12
CA GLN A 109 -3.85 -12.68 7.31
C GLN A 109 -4.09 -11.85 8.57
N ILE A 110 -4.18 -10.52 8.43
CA ILE A 110 -4.52 -9.65 9.56
C ILE A 110 -6.03 -9.73 9.86
N GLY A 111 -6.88 -9.77 8.83
CA GLY A 111 -8.33 -9.81 8.95
C GLY A 111 -8.85 -11.04 9.69
N VAL A 112 -8.28 -12.22 9.47
CA VAL A 112 -8.63 -13.44 10.24
C VAL A 112 -8.29 -13.32 11.73
N ARG A 113 -7.44 -12.36 12.10
CA ARG A 113 -7.01 -12.07 13.48
C ARG A 113 -7.67 -10.80 14.03
N TRP A 114 -8.84 -10.41 13.50
CA TRP A 114 -9.49 -9.15 13.87
C TRP A 114 -9.74 -9.00 15.38
N LYS A 115 -10.02 -10.09 16.09
CA LYS A 115 -10.15 -10.08 17.56
C LYS A 115 -8.85 -9.60 18.23
N ASP A 116 -7.70 -10.14 17.82
CA ASP A 116 -6.38 -9.71 18.31
C ASP A 116 -6.13 -8.24 18.01
N VAL A 117 -6.49 -7.77 16.80
CA VAL A 117 -6.35 -6.38 16.38
C VAL A 117 -7.17 -5.45 17.29
N ALA A 118 -8.41 -5.81 17.59
CA ALA A 118 -9.29 -5.04 18.45
C ALA A 118 -8.78 -4.98 19.90
N VAL A 119 -8.29 -6.11 20.43
CA VAL A 119 -7.68 -6.18 21.78
C VAL A 119 -6.42 -5.32 21.84
N LEU A 120 -5.51 -5.46 20.87
CA LEU A 120 -4.29 -4.64 20.80
C LEU A 120 -4.61 -3.15 20.78
N ARG A 121 -5.62 -2.74 20.00
CA ARG A 121 -6.03 -1.33 19.92
C ARG A 121 -6.46 -0.79 21.29
N LEU A 122 -7.27 -1.54 22.03
CA LEU A 122 -7.69 -1.15 23.38
C LEU A 122 -6.52 -1.14 24.36
N ASP A 123 -5.66 -2.15 24.29
CA ASP A 123 -4.45 -2.25 25.12
C ASP A 123 -3.51 -1.06 24.93
N VAL A 124 -3.25 -0.68 23.68
CA VAL A 124 -2.43 0.51 23.35
C VAL A 124 -3.06 1.81 23.88
N LEU A 125 -4.39 1.93 23.86
CA LEU A 125 -5.10 3.11 24.33
C LEU A 125 -5.15 3.23 25.86
N LEU A 126 -5.35 2.10 26.55
CA LEU A 126 -5.60 2.04 28.00
C LEU A 126 -4.33 1.76 28.80
N ASN A 127 -3.52 0.79 28.37
CA ASN A 127 -2.37 0.28 29.11
C ASN A 127 -1.03 0.84 28.61
N GLY A 128 -1.05 1.58 27.49
CA GLY A 128 0.07 2.40 27.07
C GLY A 128 1.21 1.65 26.41
N ALA A 129 0.96 0.56 25.69
CA ALA A 129 2.01 -0.13 24.93
C ALA A 129 2.83 0.84 24.06
N HIS A 130 4.16 0.84 24.25
CA HIS A 130 5.07 1.81 23.66
C HIS A 130 5.84 1.22 22.48
N PHE A 131 5.32 1.42 21.27
CA PHE A 131 6.06 1.18 20.05
C PHE A 131 5.78 2.26 19.00
N SER A 132 6.66 2.34 18.00
CA SER A 132 6.49 3.24 16.87
C SER A 132 5.82 2.51 15.71
N VAL A 133 4.96 3.23 14.99
CA VAL A 133 4.31 2.80 13.76
C VAL A 133 4.95 3.59 12.62
N THR A 134 5.45 2.88 11.61
CA THR A 134 6.21 3.43 10.50
C THR A 134 5.42 3.32 9.20
N ARG A 135 5.89 4.02 8.17
CA ARG A 135 5.34 3.90 6.82
C ARG A 135 5.41 2.46 6.30
N GLU A 136 6.49 1.75 6.60
CA GLU A 136 6.67 0.36 6.16
C GLU A 136 5.67 -0.61 6.80
N ASP A 137 5.16 -0.29 8.00
CA ASP A 137 4.10 -1.07 8.63
C ASP A 137 2.77 -0.92 7.88
N ALA A 138 2.54 0.23 7.22
CA ALA A 138 1.36 0.43 6.39
C ALA A 138 1.41 -0.46 5.13
N TYR A 139 2.58 -0.56 4.52
CA TYR A 139 2.78 -1.46 3.38
C TYR A 139 2.73 -2.93 3.80
N GLY A 140 3.30 -3.27 4.96
CA GLY A 140 3.20 -4.60 5.55
C GLY A 140 1.77 -5.00 5.93
N ALA A 141 0.90 -4.02 6.20
CA ALA A 141 -0.55 -4.20 6.37
C ALA A 141 -1.31 -4.32 5.02
N GLY A 142 -0.58 -4.35 3.91
CA GLY A 142 -1.11 -4.46 2.56
C GLY A 142 -1.70 -3.16 2.00
N LEU A 143 -1.48 -1.99 2.61
CA LEU A 143 -1.90 -0.73 1.99
C LEU A 143 -1.02 -0.39 0.78
N CYS A 144 -1.63 0.12 -0.29
CA CYS A 144 -0.87 0.52 -1.47
C CYS A 144 0.07 1.69 -1.17
N ARG A 145 1.31 1.61 -1.67
CA ARG A 145 2.34 2.63 -1.42
C ARG A 145 1.90 4.00 -1.92
N VAL A 146 1.33 4.03 -3.12
CA VAL A 146 0.83 5.25 -3.78
C VAL A 146 -0.21 5.97 -2.89
N GLY A 147 -1.19 5.24 -2.37
CA GLY A 147 -2.26 5.81 -1.55
C GLY A 147 -1.76 6.30 -0.19
N VAL A 148 -0.90 5.53 0.47
CA VAL A 148 -0.27 5.93 1.75
C VAL A 148 0.55 7.20 1.58
N ASP A 149 1.43 7.24 0.59
CA ASP A 149 2.32 8.39 0.37
C ASP A 149 1.55 9.65 -0.03
N LYS A 150 0.48 9.50 -0.80
CA LYS A 150 -0.41 10.60 -1.15
C LYS A 150 -1.10 11.16 0.10
N ARG A 151 -1.70 10.31 0.93
CA ARG A 151 -2.37 10.74 2.17
C ARG A 151 -1.40 11.40 3.15
N LEU A 152 -0.21 10.84 3.32
CA LEU A 152 0.82 11.44 4.17
C LEU A 152 1.25 12.82 3.66
N ARG A 153 1.43 12.99 2.34
CA ARG A 153 1.72 14.31 1.74
C ARG A 153 0.58 15.31 1.97
N GLN A 154 -0.66 14.91 1.73
CA GLN A 154 -1.83 15.77 1.91
C GLN A 154 -2.04 16.20 3.37
N ALA A 155 -1.70 15.34 4.32
CA ALA A 155 -1.76 15.64 5.76
C ALA A 155 -0.54 16.41 6.29
N GLY A 156 0.42 16.80 5.43
CA GLY A 156 1.64 17.50 5.85
C GLY A 156 2.69 16.61 6.53
N PHE A 157 2.55 15.29 6.44
CA PHE A 157 3.42 14.30 7.09
C PHE A 157 4.37 13.59 6.11
N ALA A 158 4.69 14.22 4.98
CA ALA A 158 5.59 13.66 3.96
C ALA A 158 6.97 13.24 4.52
N GLN A 159 7.48 14.00 5.49
CA GLN A 159 8.78 13.78 6.15
C GLN A 159 8.67 13.05 7.49
N VAL A 160 7.47 12.65 7.91
CA VAL A 160 7.31 11.89 9.16
C VAL A 160 7.56 10.42 8.89
N PHE A 161 8.58 9.88 9.56
CA PHE A 161 9.01 8.49 9.43
C PHE A 161 8.28 7.55 10.39
N ALA A 162 7.77 8.07 11.51
CA ALA A 162 7.11 7.28 12.53
C ALA A 162 6.06 8.06 13.32
N PHE A 163 5.02 7.36 13.74
CA PHE A 163 3.98 7.81 14.67
C PHE A 163 4.02 6.96 15.94
N SER A 164 3.60 7.51 17.07
CA SER A 164 3.38 6.70 18.27
C SER A 164 2.22 5.72 18.06
N ALA A 165 2.33 4.49 18.58
CA ALA A 165 1.25 3.50 18.57
C ALA A 165 -0.07 4.08 19.12
N ARG A 166 -0.01 4.86 20.20
CA ARG A 166 -1.20 5.49 20.81
C ARG A 166 -1.96 6.39 19.86
N LYS A 167 -1.26 7.27 19.13
CA LYS A 167 -1.87 8.15 18.11
C LYS A 167 -2.52 7.33 16.99
N VAL A 168 -1.86 6.28 16.50
CA VAL A 168 -2.43 5.42 15.45
C VAL A 168 -3.63 4.62 15.96
N ALA A 169 -3.58 4.12 17.19
CA ALA A 169 -4.70 3.43 17.83
C ALA A 169 -5.93 4.33 17.96
N ALA A 170 -5.74 5.60 18.36
CA ALA A 170 -6.83 6.58 18.42
C ALA A 170 -7.43 6.86 17.03
N LEU A 171 -6.58 7.10 16.02
CA LEU A 171 -7.04 7.36 14.65
C LEU A 171 -7.74 6.13 14.03
N SER A 172 -7.37 4.93 14.45
CA SER A 172 -7.99 3.68 13.98
C SER A 172 -9.42 3.44 14.47
N LEU A 173 -9.95 4.31 15.34
CA LEU A 173 -11.38 4.35 15.67
C LEU A 173 -12.21 4.97 14.55
N ILE A 174 -11.60 5.83 13.72
CA ILE A 174 -12.25 6.53 12.60
C ILE A 174 -11.91 5.84 11.29
N GLU A 175 -10.65 5.42 11.11
CA GLU A 175 -10.17 4.76 9.90
C GLU A 175 -9.70 3.33 10.20
N THR A 176 -10.55 2.35 9.87
CA THR A 176 -10.32 0.92 10.12
C THR A 176 -9.00 0.42 9.54
N GLN A 177 -8.55 0.97 8.39
CA GLN A 177 -7.27 0.58 7.78
C GLN A 177 -6.09 0.79 8.74
N LEU A 178 -6.13 1.81 9.59
CA LEU A 178 -5.07 2.09 10.57
C LEU A 178 -4.96 1.03 11.67
N ALA A 179 -6.03 0.27 11.94
CA ALA A 179 -5.98 -0.85 12.88
C ALA A 179 -5.08 -1.97 12.34
N TYR A 180 -5.11 -2.21 11.03
CA TYR A 180 -4.23 -3.18 10.36
C TYR A 180 -2.78 -2.72 10.43
N VAL A 181 -2.53 -1.43 10.21
CA VAL A 181 -1.19 -0.82 10.32
C VAL A 181 -0.63 -0.94 11.74
N LEU A 182 -1.45 -0.66 12.75
CA LEU A 182 -1.09 -0.81 14.16
C LEU A 182 -0.68 -2.25 14.48
N PHE A 183 -1.43 -3.22 13.97
CA PHE A 183 -1.15 -4.63 14.17
C PHE A 183 0.13 -5.08 13.48
N ALA A 184 0.37 -4.65 12.23
CA ALA A 184 1.62 -4.92 11.53
C ALA A 184 2.85 -4.37 12.30
N ALA A 185 2.74 -3.14 12.83
CA ALA A 185 3.76 -2.54 13.67
C ALA A 185 4.01 -3.33 14.96
N HIS A 186 2.96 -3.85 15.59
CA HIS A 186 3.08 -4.69 16.78
C HIS A 186 3.79 -6.01 16.48
N LEU A 187 3.47 -6.69 15.36
CA LEU A 187 4.18 -7.89 14.93
C LEU A 187 5.66 -7.63 14.68
N ARG A 188 6.01 -6.48 14.07
CA ARG A 188 7.41 -6.06 13.92
C ARG A 188 8.07 -5.83 15.28
N HIS A 189 7.38 -5.17 16.21
CA HIS A 189 7.90 -4.91 17.55
C HIS A 189 8.21 -6.20 18.30
N ILE A 190 7.28 -7.17 18.33
CA ILE A 190 7.49 -8.50 18.94
C ILE A 190 8.69 -9.20 18.30
N LYS A 191 8.80 -9.20 16.97
CA LYS A 191 9.94 -9.83 16.28
C LYS A 191 11.28 -9.20 16.70
N ARG A 192 11.32 -7.88 16.89
CA ARG A 192 12.53 -7.17 17.33
C ARG A 192 12.89 -7.49 18.78
N THR A 193 11.91 -7.46 19.68
CA THR A 193 12.15 -7.78 21.10
C THR A 193 12.59 -9.23 21.28
N HIS A 194 11.97 -10.19 20.59
CA HIS A 194 12.39 -11.60 20.63
C HIS A 194 13.80 -11.81 20.07
N LYS A 195 14.20 -11.07 19.02
CA LYS A 195 15.57 -11.15 18.47
C LYS A 195 16.61 -10.59 19.44
N LEU A 196 16.27 -9.53 20.18
CA LEU A 196 17.14 -8.96 21.21
C LEU A 196 17.33 -9.92 22.39
N VAL A 197 16.26 -10.58 22.85
CA VAL A 197 16.32 -11.58 23.93
C VAL A 197 17.22 -12.76 23.54
N ARG A 198 17.15 -13.26 22.29
CA ARG A 198 18.00 -14.37 21.82
C ARG A 198 19.49 -14.03 21.64
N HIS A 199 19.86 -12.75 21.63
CA HIS A 199 21.26 -12.31 21.55
C HIS A 199 21.83 -11.88 22.91
N GLN A 200 21.04 -11.95 23.98
CA GLN A 200 21.44 -11.62 25.35
C GLN A 200 21.75 -12.85 26.22
N ASP A 201 22.26 -13.94 25.65
CA ASP A 201 22.94 -14.98 26.42
C ASP A 201 24.46 -14.69 26.46
N PRO A 202 24.99 -14.02 27.50
CA PRO A 202 26.39 -14.15 27.86
C PRO A 202 26.55 -15.12 29.04
N PHE A 203 27.62 -15.91 28.97
CA PHE A 203 28.22 -16.81 29.98
C PHE A 203 27.81 -18.29 29.95
N PRO A 204 28.71 -19.20 29.54
CA PRO A 204 28.86 -20.45 30.27
C PRO A 204 29.43 -20.13 31.66
N ALA A 205 28.79 -20.73 32.66
CA ALA A 205 29.14 -20.62 34.07
C ALA A 205 30.59 -21.03 34.35
N SER A 206 31.15 -20.35 35.35
CA SER A 206 32.33 -20.74 36.11
C SER A 206 32.39 -22.26 36.35
N SER A 207 33.49 -22.89 35.95
CA SER A 207 33.97 -24.14 36.54
C SER A 207 35.48 -24.24 36.34
N ALA A 208 36.23 -23.47 37.14
CA ALA A 208 37.64 -23.71 37.40
C ALA A 208 37.95 -23.39 38.87
N ILE A 209 37.32 -24.15 39.77
CA ILE A 209 37.88 -24.44 41.08
C ILE A 209 37.80 -25.95 41.24
N ALA A 210 38.90 -26.64 40.91
CA ALA A 210 39.33 -27.90 41.52
C ALA A 210 40.58 -28.40 40.79
N GLY A 211 41.72 -28.47 41.48
CA GLY A 211 42.79 -29.41 41.13
C GLY A 211 44.22 -28.88 41.16
N ILE A 212 44.82 -28.98 42.36
CA ILE A 212 46.25 -29.25 42.65
C ILE A 212 47.25 -28.12 42.39
#